data_AF-A0A1B6ZD28-F1
#
_entry.id   AF-A0A1B6ZD28-F1
#
_cell.length_a   1.000
_cell.length_b   1.000
_cell.length_c   1.000
_cell.angle_alpha   90.00
_cell.angle_beta   90.00
_cell.angle_gamma   90.00
#
_symmetry.space_group_name_H-M   'P 1'
#
loop_
_entity.id
_entity.type
_entity.pdbx_description
1 polymer ?
#
loop_
_entity_poly.entity_id
_entity_poly.type
_entity_poly.pdbx_seq_one_letter_code
_entity_poly.pdbx_strand_id
1 'polypeptide(L)'
;MKTSKILGLAVILSLAPIPVLAETPVGEIGYSKGSLGYDALMAGQNDMALAQLEAARDVDADDPARLINLGQAYARVGRTGDAARMFIAAMQSKRSFDLLLANGEVMNSRDAARMAFDNLNDRIASR
;
A
#
# COMPACT_ATOMS: atom_id res chain seq x y z
N MET A 1 -65.27 18.74 5.99
CA MET A 1 -64.54 18.97 4.72
C MET A 1 -63.23 19.65 5.06
N LYS A 2 -62.10 18.97 4.85
CA LYS A 2 -60.76 19.37 5.31
C LYS A 2 -59.97 19.78 4.06
N THR A 3 -59.55 21.04 3.97
CA THR A 3 -58.67 21.52 2.89
C THR A 3 -57.59 22.44 3.46
N SER A 4 -56.46 21.83 3.81
CA SER A 4 -55.23 22.55 4.15
C SER A 4 -54.59 23.08 2.86
N LYS A 5 -54.29 24.37 2.83
CA LYS A 5 -53.47 25.00 1.77
C LYS A 5 -52.01 24.95 2.22
N ILE A 6 -51.18 24.16 1.53
CA ILE A 6 -49.72 24.16 1.71
C ILE A 6 -49.17 25.14 0.67
N LEU A 7 -48.59 26.25 1.14
CA LEU A 7 -47.89 27.21 0.30
C LEU A 7 -46.48 26.67 0.02
N GLY A 8 -46.20 26.32 -1.23
CA GLY A 8 -44.91 25.77 -1.64
C GLY A 8 -43.81 26.82 -1.62
N LEU A 9 -42.69 26.51 -0.98
CA LEU A 9 -41.44 27.26 -1.07
C LEU A 9 -40.57 26.58 -2.13
N ALA A 10 -40.35 27.25 -3.26
CA ALA A 10 -39.39 26.81 -4.27
C ALA A 10 -37.97 27.13 -3.79
N VAL A 11 -37.28 26.13 -3.26
CA VAL A 11 -35.82 26.21 -3.02
C VAL A 11 -35.13 25.89 -4.34
N ILE A 12 -34.59 26.91 -5.00
CA ILE A 12 -33.62 26.70 -6.09
C ILE A 12 -32.32 26.30 -5.40
N LEU A 13 -32.10 25.00 -5.26
CA LEU A 13 -30.85 24.46 -4.76
C LEU A 13 -29.81 24.56 -5.90
N SER A 14 -29.03 25.63 -5.91
CA SER A 14 -27.85 25.72 -6.76
C SER A 14 -26.81 24.70 -6.29
N LEU A 15 -26.80 23.52 -6.92
CA LEU A 15 -25.70 22.57 -6.79
C LEU A 15 -24.47 23.16 -7.49
N ALA A 16 -23.65 23.90 -6.75
CA ALA A 16 -22.27 24.11 -7.16
C ALA A 16 -21.55 22.74 -7.14
N PRO A 17 -20.78 22.38 -8.18
CA PRO A 17 -20.00 21.15 -8.14
C PRO A 17 -18.97 21.27 -7.01
N ILE A 18 -19.07 20.39 -6.01
CA ILE A 18 -18.03 20.23 -5.00
C ILE A 18 -16.84 19.62 -5.75
N PRO A 19 -15.64 20.25 -5.76
CA PRO A 19 -14.47 19.59 -6.27
C PRO A 19 -14.20 18.38 -5.37
N VAL A 20 -14.49 17.18 -5.87
CA VAL A 20 -13.96 15.95 -5.29
C VAL A 20 -12.47 16.00 -5.60
N LEU A 21 -11.67 16.47 -4.63
CA LEU A 21 -10.26 16.09 -4.58
C LEU A 21 -10.28 14.58 -4.51
N ALA A 22 -9.95 13.92 -5.62
CA ALA A 22 -9.71 12.49 -5.60
C ALA A 22 -8.58 12.28 -4.60
N GLU A 23 -8.91 11.83 -3.39
CA GLU A 23 -7.91 11.30 -2.47
C GLU A 23 -7.29 10.13 -3.21
N THR A 24 -6.08 10.32 -3.74
CA THR A 24 -5.27 9.20 -4.22
C THR A 24 -5.23 8.22 -3.05
N PRO A 25 -5.67 6.96 -3.21
CA PRO A 25 -5.69 6.05 -2.08
C PRO A 25 -4.25 5.82 -1.64
N VAL A 26 -3.82 6.52 -0.59
CA VAL A 26 -2.52 6.33 0.05
C VAL A 26 -2.75 5.25 1.10
N GLY A 27 -2.18 4.06 0.88
CA GLY A 27 -2.34 2.96 1.83
C GLY A 27 -2.45 1.59 1.19
N GLU A 28 -2.98 0.67 1.98
CA GLU A 28 -3.12 -0.75 1.65
C GLU A 28 -4.44 -0.99 0.90
N ILE A 29 -4.38 -0.94 -0.43
CA ILE A 29 -5.56 -1.14 -1.30
C ILE A 29 -5.82 -2.63 -1.48
N GLY A 30 -7.01 -3.10 -1.10
CA GLY A 30 -7.40 -4.51 -1.25
C GLY A 30 -6.89 -5.43 -0.14
N TYR A 31 -6.35 -4.87 0.93
CA TYR A 31 -5.85 -5.59 2.11
C TYR A 31 -6.51 -5.07 3.38
N SER A 32 -6.49 -5.88 4.45
CA SER A 32 -6.90 -5.42 5.77
C SER A 32 -5.94 -4.36 6.27
N LYS A 33 -6.45 -3.28 6.89
CA LYS A 33 -5.59 -2.21 7.38
C LYS A 33 -4.51 -2.72 8.34
N GLY A 34 -3.27 -2.37 8.05
CA GLY A 34 -2.08 -2.75 8.78
C GLY A 34 -1.52 -4.13 8.41
N SER A 35 -2.17 -4.90 7.53
CA SER A 35 -1.71 -6.27 7.23
C SER A 35 -0.49 -6.29 6.32
N LEU A 36 -0.19 -5.19 5.63
CA LEU A 36 1.04 -5.02 4.84
C LEU A 36 2.07 -4.11 5.51
N GLY A 37 1.84 -3.67 6.74
CA GLY A 37 2.75 -2.79 7.48
C GLY A 37 3.07 -1.47 6.76
N TYR A 38 2.24 -1.02 5.82
CA TYR A 38 2.54 0.12 4.95
C TYR A 38 2.70 1.41 5.75
N ASP A 39 1.74 1.74 6.62
CA ASP A 39 1.77 2.97 7.42
C ASP A 39 3.02 3.00 8.33
N ALA A 40 3.36 1.85 8.92
CA ALA A 40 4.55 1.70 9.75
C ALA A 40 5.84 1.92 8.94
N LEU A 41 5.92 1.38 7.71
CA LEU A 41 7.02 1.63 6.80
C LEU A 41 7.10 3.11 6.40
N MET A 42 5.99 3.77 6.09
CA MET A 42 6.01 5.19 5.75
C MET A 42 6.45 6.06 6.94
N ALA A 43 6.10 5.66 8.16
CA ALA A 43 6.50 6.30 9.41
C ALA A 43 7.93 5.96 9.88
N GLY A 44 8.64 5.05 9.20
CA GLY A 44 9.98 4.59 9.60
C GLY A 44 9.99 3.65 10.81
N GLN A 45 8.82 3.19 11.26
CA GLN A 45 8.63 2.30 12.40
C GLN A 45 8.86 0.84 12.00
N ASN A 46 10.09 0.51 11.63
CA ASN A 46 10.43 -0.76 10.96
C ASN A 46 10.11 -2.01 11.80
N ASP A 47 10.33 -1.95 13.12
CA ASP A 47 10.00 -3.08 14.02
C ASP A 47 8.49 -3.32 14.11
N MET A 48 7.69 -2.24 14.10
CA MET A 48 6.24 -2.35 14.05
C MET A 48 5.77 -2.92 12.71
N ALA A 49 6.39 -2.50 11.60
CA ALA A 49 6.10 -3.05 10.28
C ALA A 49 6.37 -4.56 10.23
N LEU A 50 7.52 -5.01 10.75
CA LEU A 50 7.84 -6.44 10.86
C LEU A 50 6.80 -7.19 11.68
N ALA A 51 6.44 -6.68 12.86
CA ALA A 51 5.44 -7.31 13.72
C ALA A 51 4.08 -7.42 13.02
N GLN A 52 3.65 -6.37 12.32
CA GLN A 52 2.42 -6.35 11.55
C GLN A 52 2.43 -7.38 10.40
N LEU A 53 3.50 -7.36 9.58
CA LEU A 53 3.67 -8.28 8.46
C LEU A 53 3.75 -9.74 8.93
N GLU A 54 4.43 -10.01 10.05
CA GLU A 54 4.54 -11.35 10.64
C GLU A 54 3.24 -11.82 11.30
N ALA A 55 2.38 -10.91 11.76
CA ALA A 55 1.10 -11.23 12.40
C ALA A 55 -0.07 -11.31 11.41
N ALA A 56 0.04 -10.77 10.19
CA ALA A 56 -0.98 -10.84 9.15
C ALA A 56 -1.23 -12.31 8.72
N ARG A 57 -2.26 -12.94 9.27
CA ARG A 57 -2.67 -14.32 8.96
C ARG A 57 -3.66 -14.40 7.79
N ASP A 58 -4.29 -13.28 7.47
CA ASP A 58 -5.26 -13.10 6.39
C ASP A 58 -4.60 -12.78 5.04
N VAL A 59 -3.29 -12.49 5.04
CA VAL A 59 -2.48 -12.32 3.83
C VAL A 59 -1.57 -13.53 3.68
N ASP A 60 -1.60 -14.14 2.50
CA ASP A 60 -0.77 -15.31 2.21
C ASP A 60 0.71 -15.02 2.43
N ALA A 61 1.44 -16.02 2.94
CA ALA A 61 2.86 -15.87 3.20
C ALA A 61 3.68 -15.60 1.92
N ASP A 62 3.17 -16.02 0.75
CA ASP A 62 3.78 -15.87 -0.57
C ASP A 62 3.22 -14.70 -1.39
N ASP A 63 2.36 -13.86 -0.78
CA ASP A 63 1.82 -12.66 -1.41
C ASP A 63 2.98 -11.71 -1.76
N PRO A 64 3.15 -11.33 -3.05
CA PRO A 64 4.29 -10.51 -3.45
C PRO A 64 4.29 -9.10 -2.83
N ALA A 65 3.14 -8.50 -2.50
CA ALA A 65 3.12 -7.19 -1.81
C ALA A 65 3.63 -7.32 -0.37
N ARG A 66 3.18 -8.36 0.35
CA ARG A 66 3.68 -8.70 1.69
C ARG A 66 5.18 -8.97 1.68
N LEU A 67 5.65 -9.77 0.71
CA LEU A 67 7.07 -10.09 0.56
C LEU A 67 7.92 -8.83 0.26
N ILE A 68 7.46 -7.94 -0.62
CA ILE A 68 8.15 -6.67 -0.88
C ILE A 68 8.26 -5.84 0.41
N ASN A 69 7.17 -5.70 1.16
CA ASN A 69 7.18 -4.90 2.38
C ASN A 69 8.04 -5.51 3.48
N LEU A 70 8.06 -6.85 3.62
CA LEU A 70 9.01 -7.56 4.48
C LEU A 70 10.45 -7.29 4.05
N GLY A 71 10.72 -7.34 2.75
CA GLY A 71 12.04 -7.04 2.20
C GLY A 71 12.50 -5.61 2.54
N GLN A 72 11.60 -4.63 2.40
CA GLN A 72 11.87 -3.24 2.76
C GLN A 72 12.13 -3.09 4.27
N ALA A 73 11.31 -3.71 5.11
CA ALA A 73 11.47 -3.66 6.56
C ALA A 73 12.82 -4.26 6.98
N TYR A 74 13.17 -5.45 6.47
CA TYR A 74 14.46 -6.09 6.71
C TYR A 74 15.65 -5.25 6.25
N ALA A 75 15.56 -4.63 5.06
CA ALA A 75 16.63 -3.79 4.54
C ALA A 75 16.91 -2.58 5.43
N ARG A 76 15.86 -2.00 6.03
CA ARG A 76 15.97 -0.82 6.90
C ARG A 76 16.56 -1.14 8.27
N VAL A 77 16.37 -2.35 8.80
CA VAL A 77 17.01 -2.81 10.04
C VAL A 77 18.37 -3.48 9.80
N GLY A 78 18.92 -3.38 8.59
CA GLY A 78 20.25 -3.90 8.25
C GLY A 78 20.32 -5.40 7.98
N ARG A 79 19.18 -6.11 7.98
CA ARG A 79 19.08 -7.54 7.63
C ARG A 79 19.04 -7.73 6.11
N THR A 80 20.11 -7.32 5.43
CA THR A 80 20.17 -7.26 3.95
C THR A 80 19.99 -8.63 3.27
N GLY A 81 20.51 -9.70 3.86
CA GLY A 81 20.32 -11.06 3.34
C GLY A 81 18.85 -11.52 3.39
N ASP A 82 18.13 -11.18 4.46
CA ASP A 82 16.69 -11.45 4.56
C ASP A 82 15.91 -10.63 3.55
N ALA A 83 16.26 -9.35 3.40
CA ALA A 83 15.64 -8.47 2.42
C ALA A 83 15.77 -9.03 0.99
N ALA A 84 16.98 -9.43 0.59
CA ALA A 84 17.26 -10.05 -0.70
C ALA A 84 16.39 -11.29 -0.94
N ARG A 85 16.26 -12.17 0.06
CA ARG A 85 15.42 -13.37 -0.05
C ARG A 85 13.95 -13.03 -0.32
N MET A 86 13.41 -12.02 0.36
CA MET A 86 12.02 -11.63 0.18
C MET A 86 11.77 -11.01 -1.20
N PHE A 87 12.67 -10.14 -1.68
CA PHE A 87 12.54 -9.55 -3.02
C PHE A 87 12.65 -10.62 -4.11
N ILE A 88 13.60 -11.55 -4.01
CA ILE A 88 13.73 -12.67 -4.96
C ILE A 88 12.46 -13.54 -4.97
N ALA A 89 11.89 -13.84 -3.79
CA ALA A 89 10.65 -14.59 -3.69
C ALA A 89 9.47 -13.86 -4.37
N ALA A 90 9.35 -12.55 -4.18
CA ALA A 90 8.33 -11.74 -4.84
C ALA A 90 8.51 -11.69 -6.37
N MET A 91 9.76 -11.56 -6.87
CA MET A 91 10.07 -11.61 -8.29
C MET A 91 9.69 -12.96 -8.93
N GLN A 92 9.81 -14.05 -8.17
CA GLN A 92 9.50 -15.41 -8.60
C GLN A 92 8.06 -15.84 -8.30
N SER A 93 7.25 -14.98 -7.67
CA SER A 93 5.89 -15.32 -7.27
C SER A 93 5.06 -15.71 -8.49
N LYS A 94 4.26 -16.78 -8.37
CA LYS A 94 3.36 -17.24 -9.42
C LYS A 94 2.24 -16.23 -9.69
N ARG A 95 1.87 -15.45 -8.66
CA ARG A 95 0.93 -14.34 -8.75
C ARG A 95 1.70 -13.05 -8.99
N SER A 96 1.09 -12.13 -9.72
CA SER A 96 1.57 -10.75 -9.83
C SER A 96 0.40 -9.80 -9.70
N PHE A 97 0.62 -8.67 -9.05
CA PHE A 97 -0.37 -7.63 -8.86
C PHE A 97 0.13 -6.30 -9.42
N ASP A 98 -0.79 -5.44 -9.81
CA ASP A 98 -0.48 -4.04 -10.09
C ASP A 98 -0.48 -3.29 -8.75
N LEU A 99 0.69 -2.78 -8.36
CA LEU A 99 0.90 -2.08 -7.10
C LEU A 99 0.92 -0.57 -7.35
N LEU A 100 0.13 0.17 -6.58
CA LEU A 100 0.28 1.63 -6.49
C LEU A 100 1.47 1.94 -5.58
N LEU A 101 2.51 2.54 -6.16
CA LEU A 101 3.71 2.94 -5.45
C LEU A 101 3.49 4.27 -4.72
N ALA A 102 4.41 4.58 -3.79
CA ALA A 102 4.34 5.82 -3.02
C ALA A 102 4.45 7.11 -3.88
N ASN A 103 5.04 7.02 -5.08
CA ASN A 103 5.13 8.13 -6.04
C ASN A 103 3.87 8.27 -6.92
N GLY A 104 2.86 7.42 -6.72
CA GLY A 104 1.61 7.41 -7.49
C GLY A 104 1.65 6.60 -8.79
N GLU A 105 2.80 6.01 -9.14
CA GLU A 105 2.89 5.12 -10.30
C GLU A 105 2.32 3.75 -9.99
N VAL A 106 1.78 3.09 -11.00
CA VAL A 106 1.35 1.69 -10.92
C VAL A 106 2.42 0.81 -11.56
N MET A 107 2.88 -0.20 -10.82
CA MET A 107 3.93 -1.12 -11.28
C MET A 107 3.57 -2.57 -10.96
N ASN A 108 3.88 -3.48 -11.89
CA ASN A 108 3.75 -4.90 -11.63
C ASN A 108 4.62 -5.32 -10.44
N SER A 109 4.08 -6.15 -9.55
CA SER A 109 4.76 -6.54 -8.32
C SER A 109 6.11 -7.22 -8.54
N ARG A 110 6.30 -7.96 -9.65
CA ARG A 110 7.60 -8.58 -9.95
C ARG A 110 8.65 -7.54 -10.34
N ASP A 111 8.25 -6.51 -11.06
CA ASP A 111 9.12 -5.39 -11.45
C ASP A 111 9.41 -4.49 -10.24
N ALA A 112 8.41 -4.27 -9.37
CA ALA A 112 8.61 -3.59 -8.09
C ALA A 112 9.61 -4.32 -7.19
N ALA A 113 9.52 -5.64 -7.12
CA ALA A 113 10.47 -6.46 -6.39
C ALA A 113 11.88 -6.40 -6.99
N ARG A 114 12.02 -6.43 -8.33
CA ARG A 114 13.30 -6.26 -9.01
C ARG A 114 13.93 -4.90 -8.70
N MET A 115 13.16 -3.83 -8.84
CA MET A 115 13.61 -2.47 -8.50
C MET A 115 14.08 -2.38 -7.04
N ALA A 116 13.33 -2.98 -6.11
CA ALA A 116 13.71 -2.99 -4.69
C ALA A 116 15.00 -3.79 -4.43
N PHE A 117 15.20 -4.91 -5.13
CA PHE A 117 16.41 -5.72 -5.06
C PHE A 117 17.64 -4.98 -5.61
N ASP A 118 17.49 -4.32 -6.76
CA ASP A 118 18.58 -3.54 -7.38
C ASP A 118 18.98 -2.37 -6.46
N ASN A 119 18.00 -1.62 -5.93
CA ASN A 119 18.24 -0.56 -4.95
C ASN A 119 18.95 -1.08 -3.68
N LEU A 120 18.63 -2.29 -3.23
CA LEU A 120 19.32 -2.91 -2.09
C LEU A 120 20.80 -3.18 -2.43
N ASN A 121 21.08 -3.73 -3.60
CA ASN A 121 22.44 -4.04 -4.05
C ASN A 121 23.28 -2.78 -4.21
N ASP A 122 22.73 -1.72 -4.81
CA ASP A 122 23.42 -0.44 -4.97
C ASP A 122 23.80 0.17 -3.62
N ARG A 123 22.86 0.13 -2.65
CA ARG A 123 23.13 0.58 -1.27
C ARG A 123 24.22 -0.23 -0.60
N ILE A 124 24.31 -1.53 -0.85
CA ILE A 124 25.36 -2.39 -0.31
C ILE A 124 26.71 -2.08 -0.97
N ALA A 125 26.73 -1.91 -2.29
CA ALA A 125 27.95 -1.61 -3.05
C ALA A 125 28.53 -0.21 -2.74
N SER A 126 27.67 0.74 -2.35
CA SER A 126 28.07 2.11 -2.00
C SER A 126 28.60 2.31 -0.57
N ARG A 127 28.61 1.26 0.27
CA ARG A 127 29.11 1.29 1.65
C ARG A 127 30.56 0.89 1.73
#